data_AF-A0A059G5B7-F1
#
_entry.id   AF-A0A059G5B7-F1
#
_cell.length_a   1.000
_cell.length_b   1.000
_cell.length_c   1.000
_cell.angle_alpha   90.00
_cell.angle_beta   90.00
_cell.angle_gamma   90.00
#
_symmetry.space_group_name_H-M   'P 1'
#
loop_
_entity.id
_entity.type
_entity.pdbx_description
1 polymer ?
#
loop_
_entity_poly.entity_id
_entity_poly.type
_entity_poly.pdbx_seq_one_letter_code
_entity_poly.pdbx_strand_id
1 'polypeptide(L)'
;MVAELILPRSKLERHFQQIEGIISNHSGATPVLDISWHLNPVVAGLVGSGCEKIDRNRGARSFVAPAWKLDNDLLAWIGYREEWTSEAPAGATQRFSFRAISITVHFGYLGDLRKPQMFRAEWSGFAKWAGEAYSFQAANAGHPHWQFDAIDSLSLESELGPADQYLESIRANDEDPAAKEFASSGPTKLLNGELKSAQKLSRVHFASAATWCQANKPMTHTHAPATPNDLANWVDRSLAYIGEELERFV
;
A
#
# COMPACT_ATOMS: atom_id res chain seq x y z
N MET A 1 -13.59 16.01 -20.55
CA MET A 1 -14.48 16.24 -19.38
C MET A 1 -13.90 15.49 -18.20
N VAL A 2 -13.49 16.19 -17.14
CA VAL A 2 -12.71 15.65 -15.98
C VAL A 2 -13.37 16.12 -14.65
N ALA A 3 -14.69 16.41 -14.68
CA ALA A 3 -15.41 17.03 -13.56
C ALA A 3 -15.84 16.05 -12.45
N GLU A 4 -15.66 14.74 -12.66
CA GLU A 4 -16.26 13.70 -11.80
C GLU A 4 -15.45 13.36 -10.55
N LEU A 5 -14.19 13.80 -10.46
CA LEU A 5 -13.35 13.72 -9.25
C LEU A 5 -13.17 15.05 -8.54
N ILE A 6 -14.07 16.01 -8.79
CA ILE A 6 -14.28 17.17 -7.93
C ILE A 6 -15.57 16.96 -7.16
N LEU A 7 -15.46 16.58 -5.89
CA LEU A 7 -16.60 16.15 -5.09
C LEU A 7 -16.97 17.19 -4.02
N PRO A 8 -18.27 17.41 -3.77
CA PRO A 8 -18.71 18.04 -2.52
C PRO A 8 -18.43 17.10 -1.34
N ARG A 9 -18.27 17.67 -0.15
CA ARG A 9 -17.98 16.93 1.10
C ARG A 9 -18.85 15.68 1.30
N SER A 10 -20.17 15.81 1.14
CA SER A 10 -21.11 14.70 1.37
C SER A 10 -20.93 13.52 0.42
N LYS A 11 -20.48 13.75 -0.82
CA LYS A 11 -20.15 12.66 -1.75
C LYS A 11 -18.81 12.02 -1.38
N LEU A 12 -17.84 12.82 -0.92
CA LEU A 12 -16.54 12.33 -0.48
C LEU A 12 -16.64 11.50 0.81
N GLU A 13 -17.49 11.89 1.76
CA GLU A 13 -17.79 11.10 2.96
C GLU A 13 -18.37 9.72 2.61
N ARG A 14 -19.30 9.66 1.64
CA ARG A 14 -19.86 8.39 1.16
C ARG A 14 -18.80 7.51 0.48
N HIS A 15 -17.89 8.13 -0.29
CA HIS A 15 -16.76 7.43 -0.88
C HIS A 15 -15.88 6.81 0.20
N PHE A 16 -15.53 7.55 1.26
CA PHE A 16 -14.74 7.01 2.37
C PHE A 16 -15.44 5.86 3.11
N GLN A 17 -16.76 5.94 3.33
CA GLN A 17 -17.54 4.82 3.89
C GLN A 17 -17.50 3.57 3.00
N GLN A 18 -17.50 3.74 1.68
CA GLN A 18 -17.34 2.63 0.74
C GLN A 18 -15.94 2.02 0.85
N ILE A 19 -14.90 2.84 0.96
CA ILE A 19 -13.52 2.38 1.17
C ILE A 19 -13.38 1.60 2.49
N GLU A 20 -13.95 2.09 3.59
CA GLU A 20 -13.95 1.39 4.88
C GLU A 20 -14.54 -0.02 4.74
N GLY A 21 -15.67 -0.15 4.05
CA GLY A 21 -16.29 -1.45 3.76
C GLY A 21 -15.39 -2.37 2.94
N ILE A 22 -14.72 -1.84 1.91
CA ILE A 22 -13.77 -2.61 1.09
C ILE A 22 -12.60 -3.10 1.93
N ILE A 23 -11.94 -2.21 2.69
CA ILE A 23 -10.77 -2.60 3.51
C ILE A 23 -11.20 -3.60 4.59
N SER A 24 -12.38 -3.42 5.20
CA SER A 24 -12.91 -4.38 6.19
C SER A 24 -13.06 -5.78 5.59
N ASN A 25 -13.57 -5.89 4.35
CA ASN A 25 -13.74 -7.18 3.68
C ASN A 25 -12.40 -7.90 3.43
N HIS A 26 -11.33 -7.16 3.11
CA HIS A 26 -10.00 -7.75 2.82
C HIS A 26 -9.16 -8.00 4.07
N SER A 27 -9.32 -7.18 5.11
CA SER A 27 -8.52 -7.26 6.34
C SER A 27 -9.11 -8.22 7.38
N GLY A 28 -10.43 -8.47 7.34
CA GLY A 28 -11.16 -9.13 8.44
C GLY A 28 -11.26 -8.27 9.70
N ALA A 29 -10.66 -7.07 9.70
CA ALA A 29 -10.78 -6.06 10.74
C ALA A 29 -11.90 -5.06 10.40
N THR A 30 -12.20 -4.14 11.32
CA THR A 30 -13.17 -3.07 11.13
C THR A 30 -12.51 -1.69 11.23
N PRO A 31 -11.57 -1.34 10.32
CA PRO A 31 -10.93 -0.04 10.34
C PRO A 31 -11.93 1.07 9.98
N VAL A 32 -11.67 2.26 10.52
CA VAL A 32 -12.39 3.50 10.18
C VAL A 32 -11.36 4.45 9.57
N LEU A 33 -11.81 5.38 8.71
CA LEU A 33 -10.96 6.43 8.18
C LEU A 33 -11.08 7.71 9.01
N ASP A 34 -9.95 8.17 9.56
CA ASP A 34 -9.84 9.53 10.09
C ASP A 34 -9.53 10.49 8.96
N ILE A 35 -10.30 11.57 8.88
CA ILE A 35 -10.27 12.50 7.75
C ILE A 35 -9.91 13.89 8.28
N SER A 36 -8.75 14.38 7.87
CA SER A 36 -8.23 15.68 8.27
C SER A 36 -8.86 16.83 7.48
N TRP A 37 -10.18 17.06 7.65
CA TRP A 37 -10.95 18.08 6.92
C TRP A 37 -10.42 19.51 7.05
N HIS A 38 -9.63 19.79 8.09
CA HIS A 38 -9.07 21.10 8.39
C HIS A 38 -7.68 21.34 7.77
N LEU A 39 -7.10 20.31 7.12
CA LEU A 39 -5.82 20.41 6.44
C LEU A 39 -6.02 20.54 4.93
N ASN A 40 -5.00 21.08 4.25
CA ASN A 40 -4.92 21.06 2.80
C ASN A 40 -3.51 20.57 2.38
N PRO A 41 -3.38 19.37 1.80
CA PRO A 41 -4.46 18.46 1.41
C PRO A 41 -5.24 17.88 2.61
N VAL A 42 -6.52 17.58 2.38
CA VAL A 42 -7.33 16.70 3.22
C VAL A 42 -6.78 15.29 3.03
N VAL A 43 -6.44 14.64 4.14
CA VAL A 43 -5.88 13.29 4.14
C VAL A 43 -6.84 12.37 4.89
N ALA A 44 -7.19 11.26 4.26
CA ALA A 44 -7.86 10.13 4.89
C ALA A 44 -6.85 9.01 5.15
N GLY A 45 -6.88 8.44 6.35
CA GLY A 45 -6.03 7.30 6.73
C GLY A 45 -6.71 6.43 7.77
N LEU A 46 -6.22 5.20 7.95
CA LEU A 46 -6.82 4.25 8.89
C LEU A 46 -6.69 4.74 10.34
N VAL A 47 -7.68 4.40 11.16
CA VAL A 47 -7.71 4.50 12.62
C VAL A 47 -8.68 3.44 13.19
N GLY A 48 -8.76 3.37 14.52
CA GLY A 48 -9.78 2.60 15.23
C GLY A 48 -9.26 1.32 15.88
N SER A 49 -10.16 0.57 16.53
CA SER A 49 -9.83 -0.59 17.36
C SER A 49 -9.29 -1.80 16.58
N GLY A 50 -9.49 -1.84 15.26
CA GLY A 50 -8.94 -2.86 14.38
C GLY A 50 -7.55 -2.52 13.80
N CYS A 51 -6.96 -1.39 14.19
CA CYS A 51 -5.68 -0.93 13.66
C CYS A 51 -4.60 -0.83 14.75
N GLU A 52 -3.35 -1.10 14.38
CA GLU A 52 -2.18 -0.82 15.21
C GLU A 52 -1.44 0.42 14.72
N LYS A 53 -0.94 1.23 15.66
CA LYS A 53 -0.11 2.38 15.35
C LYS A 53 1.35 1.94 15.26
N ILE A 54 1.97 2.17 14.11
CA ILE A 54 3.36 1.79 13.84
C ILE A 54 4.25 2.99 13.57
N ASP A 55 5.53 2.82 13.86
CA ASP A 55 6.61 3.68 13.37
C ASP A 55 6.89 3.35 11.91
N ARG A 56 7.04 4.39 11.08
CA ARG A 56 7.41 4.25 9.67
C ARG A 56 8.92 4.47 9.51
N ASN A 57 9.52 3.77 8.56
CA ASN A 57 10.90 4.00 8.15
C ASN A 57 11.14 5.45 7.68
N ARG A 58 10.11 6.07 7.08
CA ARG A 58 10.09 7.49 6.71
C ARG A 58 8.72 8.10 7.01
N GLY A 59 8.71 9.31 7.57
CA GLY A 59 7.49 10.08 7.84
C GLY A 59 6.89 9.84 9.23
N ALA A 60 5.70 10.40 9.46
CA ALA A 60 4.99 10.28 10.74
C ALA A 60 4.40 8.87 10.93
N ARG A 61 4.17 8.49 12.19
CA ARG A 61 3.48 7.25 12.56
C ARG A 61 2.17 7.07 11.77
N SER A 62 1.90 5.84 11.37
CA SER A 62 0.67 5.47 10.66
C SER A 62 -0.05 4.36 11.40
N PHE A 63 -1.36 4.26 11.17
CA PHE A 63 -2.12 3.09 11.58
C PHE A 63 -2.20 2.10 10.43
N VAL A 64 -2.13 0.82 10.78
CA VAL A 64 -2.23 -0.31 9.86
C VAL A 64 -3.22 -1.34 10.38
N ALA A 65 -3.97 -1.98 9.49
CA ALA A 65 -4.88 -3.07 9.81
C ALA A 65 -4.22 -4.43 9.46
N PRO A 66 -4.35 -5.47 10.28
CA PRO A 66 -3.89 -6.81 9.92
C PRO A 66 -4.74 -7.32 8.76
N ALA A 67 -4.18 -8.11 7.85
CA ALA A 67 -4.97 -8.65 6.73
C ALA A 67 -4.68 -10.10 6.40
N TRP A 68 -3.44 -10.43 6.05
CA TRP A 68 -3.10 -11.79 5.61
C TRP A 68 -2.08 -12.41 6.54
N LYS A 69 -2.24 -13.71 6.80
CA LYS A 69 -1.27 -14.51 7.51
C LYS A 69 -0.20 -15.00 6.53
N LEU A 70 1.07 -14.70 6.80
CA LEU A 70 2.18 -15.07 5.92
C LEU A 70 2.84 -16.37 6.36
N ASP A 71 3.26 -16.46 7.61
CA ASP A 71 3.86 -17.66 8.18
C ASP A 71 3.81 -17.61 9.71
N ASN A 72 3.57 -18.73 10.38
CA ASN A 72 3.53 -18.81 11.86
C ASN A 72 2.67 -17.71 12.52
N ASP A 73 3.28 -16.69 13.15
CA ASP A 73 2.58 -15.52 13.72
C ASP A 73 2.84 -14.22 12.94
N LEU A 74 3.56 -14.31 11.81
CA LEU A 74 3.86 -13.19 10.93
C LEU A 74 2.63 -12.83 10.08
N LEU A 75 2.28 -11.55 10.13
CA LEU A 75 1.14 -10.99 9.42
C LEU A 75 1.60 -9.96 8.39
N ALA A 76 0.85 -9.88 7.28
CA ALA A 76 0.81 -8.73 6.42
C ALA A 76 -0.22 -7.72 6.96
N TRP A 77 0.20 -6.46 6.98
CA TRP A 77 -0.53 -5.33 7.51
C TRP A 77 -0.71 -4.28 6.42
N ILE A 78 -1.90 -3.68 6.38
CA ILE A 78 -2.30 -2.74 5.35
C ILE A 78 -2.37 -1.34 5.95
N GLY A 79 -1.63 -0.41 5.36
CA GLY A 79 -1.83 1.02 5.50
C GLY A 79 -2.65 1.56 4.33
N TYR A 80 -3.53 2.51 4.60
CA TYR A 80 -4.28 3.24 3.59
C TYR A 80 -4.05 4.74 3.71
N ARG A 81 -3.93 5.40 2.57
CA ARG A 81 -3.84 6.86 2.52
C ARG A 81 -4.45 7.40 1.24
N GLU A 82 -5.35 8.35 1.37
CA GLU A 82 -5.98 9.06 0.26
C GLU A 82 -5.93 10.57 0.49
N GLU A 83 -5.59 11.33 -0.55
CA GLU A 83 -5.43 12.78 -0.52
C GLU A 83 -6.42 13.49 -1.44
N TRP A 84 -6.98 14.58 -0.93
CA TRP A 84 -7.86 15.49 -1.66
C TRP A 84 -7.48 16.94 -1.39
N THR A 85 -7.52 17.81 -2.40
CA THR A 85 -7.26 19.25 -2.21
C THR A 85 -8.56 20.02 -2.15
N SER A 86 -8.66 20.92 -1.18
CA SER A 86 -9.78 21.86 -1.10
C SER A 86 -9.78 22.79 -2.31
N GLU A 87 -10.87 22.78 -3.07
CA GLU A 87 -11.10 23.66 -4.21
C GLU A 87 -11.80 24.95 -3.78
N ALA A 88 -11.79 25.95 -4.67
CA ALA A 88 -12.61 27.14 -4.50
C ALA A 88 -14.10 26.73 -4.37
N PRO A 89 -14.83 27.27 -3.37
CA PRO A 89 -16.25 26.97 -3.19
C PRO A 89 -17.06 27.27 -4.45
N ALA A 90 -18.06 26.43 -4.74
CA ALA A 90 -19.08 26.73 -5.73
C ALA A 90 -20.38 27.10 -4.99
N GLY A 91 -20.65 28.40 -4.88
CA GLY A 91 -21.67 28.91 -3.96
C GLY A 91 -21.31 28.57 -2.50
N ALA A 92 -22.24 28.01 -1.75
CA ALA A 92 -22.04 27.60 -0.35
C ALA A 92 -21.39 26.20 -0.20
N THR A 93 -21.05 25.52 -1.30
CA THR A 93 -20.55 24.14 -1.26
C THR A 93 -19.03 24.11 -1.37
N GLN A 94 -18.37 23.64 -0.30
CA GLN A 94 -16.96 23.27 -0.33
C GLN A 94 -16.77 22.02 -1.20
N ARG A 95 -15.78 22.08 -2.09
CA ARG A 95 -15.45 20.98 -3.02
C ARG A 95 -14.02 20.54 -2.81
N PHE A 96 -13.73 19.32 -3.24
CA PHE A 96 -12.44 18.67 -3.08
C PHE A 96 -12.06 17.96 -4.38
N SER A 97 -10.84 18.14 -4.84
CA SER A 97 -10.29 17.45 -6.00
C SER A 97 -9.36 16.33 -5.59
N PHE A 98 -9.48 15.17 -6.24
CA PHE A 98 -8.64 14.01 -5.97
C PHE A 98 -7.15 14.30 -6.24
N ARG A 99 -6.25 13.83 -5.37
CA ARG A 99 -4.80 14.02 -5.54
C ARG A 99 -4.01 12.74 -5.59
N ALA A 100 -4.26 11.80 -4.70
CA ALA A 100 -3.53 10.55 -4.67
C ALA A 100 -4.28 9.53 -3.81
N ILE A 101 -4.04 8.26 -4.09
CA ILE A 101 -4.49 7.14 -3.27
C ILE A 101 -3.36 6.12 -3.20
N SER A 102 -3.19 5.50 -2.03
CA SER A 102 -2.15 4.49 -1.84
C SER A 102 -2.54 3.44 -0.81
N ILE A 103 -2.09 2.22 -1.08
CA ILE A 103 -2.15 1.06 -0.21
C ILE A 103 -0.71 0.66 0.08
N THR A 104 -0.34 0.61 1.35
CA THR A 104 1.01 0.23 1.79
C THR A 104 0.94 -1.11 2.51
N VAL A 105 1.86 -2.02 2.19
CA VAL A 105 1.94 -3.33 2.85
C VAL A 105 3.18 -3.38 3.74
N HIS A 106 2.96 -3.77 4.98
CA HIS A 106 3.99 -3.97 5.99
C HIS A 106 3.96 -5.41 6.48
N PHE A 107 5.10 -5.99 6.84
CA PHE A 107 5.13 -7.27 7.53
C PHE A 107 5.53 -7.07 8.99
N GLY A 108 4.93 -7.83 9.90
CA GLY A 108 5.14 -7.65 11.33
C GLY A 108 4.32 -8.58 12.20
N TYR A 109 4.74 -8.73 13.46
CA TYR A 109 3.96 -9.44 14.48
C TYR A 109 2.95 -8.51 15.17
N LEU A 110 1.93 -9.11 15.77
CA LEU A 110 0.94 -8.40 16.59
C LEU A 110 1.63 -7.67 17.74
N GLY A 111 1.29 -6.40 17.96
CA GLY A 111 1.84 -5.56 19.03
C GLY A 111 3.19 -4.89 18.72
N ASP A 112 3.89 -5.31 17.65
CA ASP A 112 5.17 -4.72 17.29
C ASP A 112 5.02 -3.26 16.83
N LEU A 113 5.76 -2.35 17.46
CA LEU A 113 5.74 -0.94 17.08
C LEU A 113 6.39 -0.68 15.71
N ARG A 114 7.29 -1.55 15.27
CA ARG A 114 7.96 -1.45 13.97
C ARG A 114 7.52 -2.60 13.08
N LYS A 115 6.99 -2.22 11.91
CA LYS A 115 6.58 -3.16 10.87
C LYS A 115 7.16 -2.67 9.55
N PRO A 116 8.23 -3.28 9.03
CA PRO A 116 8.90 -2.81 7.81
C PRO A 116 7.93 -2.72 6.63
N GLN A 117 8.02 -1.62 5.88
CA GLN A 117 7.26 -1.42 4.65
C GLN A 117 7.88 -2.27 3.53
N MET A 118 7.10 -3.18 2.96
CA MET A 118 7.59 -4.07 1.91
C MET A 118 7.37 -3.46 0.54
N PHE A 119 6.15 -3.01 0.29
CA PHE A 119 5.79 -2.38 -0.97
C PHE A 119 4.55 -1.49 -0.80
N ARG A 120 4.31 -0.66 -1.81
CA ARG A 120 3.20 0.26 -1.87
C ARG A 120 2.62 0.29 -3.28
N ALA A 121 1.31 0.11 -3.36
CA ALA A 121 0.53 0.48 -4.55
C ALA A 121 0.16 1.95 -4.42
N GLU A 122 0.44 2.75 -5.43
CA GLU A 122 0.06 4.16 -5.46
C GLU A 122 -0.56 4.52 -6.80
N TRP A 123 -1.60 5.35 -6.76
CA TRP A 123 -2.15 6.01 -7.93
C TRP A 123 -2.23 7.52 -7.69
N SER A 124 -1.40 8.26 -8.40
CA SER A 124 -1.42 9.73 -8.36
C SER A 124 -2.50 10.28 -9.30
N GLY A 125 -3.20 11.31 -8.83
CA GLY A 125 -4.14 12.11 -9.59
C GLY A 125 -3.47 13.28 -10.31
N PHE A 126 -4.29 14.20 -10.85
CA PHE A 126 -3.78 15.38 -11.53
C PHE A 126 -3.17 16.39 -10.54
N ALA A 127 -2.06 17.02 -10.94
CA ALA A 127 -1.43 18.10 -10.20
C ALA A 127 -2.19 19.42 -10.33
N LYS A 128 -2.85 19.65 -11.47
CA LYS A 128 -3.77 20.78 -11.69
C LYS A 128 -5.05 20.28 -12.36
N TRP A 129 -6.18 20.56 -11.70
CA TRP A 129 -7.52 20.25 -12.19
C TRP A 129 -8.13 21.42 -13.01
N ALA A 130 -7.40 22.53 -13.19
CA ALA A 130 -7.88 23.74 -13.87
C ALA A 130 -6.91 24.22 -14.98
N GLY A 131 -7.45 24.66 -16.12
CA GLY A 131 -6.73 25.18 -17.28
C GLY A 131 -6.72 24.25 -18.51
N GLU A 132 -6.02 24.63 -19.58
CA GLU A 132 -5.92 23.87 -20.84
C GLU A 132 -4.89 22.72 -20.78
N ALA A 133 -4.15 22.56 -19.67
CA ALA A 133 -3.13 21.53 -19.52
C ALA A 133 -3.35 20.72 -18.23
N TYR A 134 -4.02 19.57 -18.35
CA TYR A 134 -4.01 18.53 -17.33
C TYR A 134 -2.58 17.99 -17.20
N SER A 135 -1.91 18.29 -16.09
CA SER A 135 -0.58 17.75 -15.82
C SER A 135 -0.64 16.82 -14.62
N PHE A 136 -0.02 15.64 -14.74
CA PHE A 136 0.22 14.75 -13.61
C PHE A 136 1.30 15.31 -12.69
N GLN A 137 1.38 14.81 -11.45
CA GLN A 137 2.40 15.24 -10.48
C GLN A 137 3.84 14.97 -10.96
N ALA A 138 4.03 13.98 -11.84
CA ALA A 138 5.26 13.74 -12.58
C ALA A 138 4.94 13.25 -14.01
N ALA A 139 5.92 13.31 -14.94
CA ALA A 139 5.72 13.10 -16.38
C ALA A 139 5.15 11.72 -16.80
N ASN A 140 5.02 10.76 -15.89
CA ASN A 140 4.37 9.46 -16.12
C ASN A 140 3.46 9.04 -14.94
N ALA A 141 3.08 9.95 -14.04
CA ALA A 141 2.33 9.61 -12.83
C ALA A 141 0.80 9.39 -13.05
N GLY A 142 0.39 9.14 -14.30
CA GLY A 142 -1.02 8.96 -14.66
C GLY A 142 -1.54 7.53 -14.53
N HIS A 143 -0.68 6.59 -14.13
CA HIS A 143 -1.01 5.18 -13.98
C HIS A 143 -0.68 4.70 -12.55
N PRO A 144 -1.35 3.66 -12.06
CA PRO A 144 -0.96 3.02 -10.81
C PRO A 144 0.47 2.49 -10.93
N HIS A 145 1.22 2.53 -9.83
CA HIS A 145 2.58 2.03 -9.78
C HIS A 145 2.87 1.32 -8.46
N TRP A 146 3.79 0.37 -8.54
CA TRP A 146 4.33 -0.36 -7.41
C TRP A 146 5.66 0.27 -7.02
N GLN A 147 5.79 0.59 -5.74
CA GLN A 147 7.07 0.94 -5.13
C GLN A 147 7.46 -0.20 -4.18
N PHE A 148 8.67 -0.73 -4.35
CA PHE A 148 9.21 -1.78 -3.48
C PHE A 148 10.26 -1.18 -2.57
N ASP A 149 9.98 -1.21 -1.27
CA ASP A 149 10.82 -0.60 -0.24
C ASP A 149 11.47 -1.65 0.67
N ALA A 150 11.29 -2.94 0.35
CA ALA A 150 11.74 -4.04 1.19
C ALA A 150 13.26 -4.04 1.43
N ILE A 151 14.07 -3.71 0.42
CA ILE A 151 15.54 -3.69 0.57
C ILE A 151 15.95 -2.59 1.54
N ASP A 152 15.53 -1.34 1.29
CA ASP A 152 15.82 -0.20 2.18
C ASP A 152 15.31 -0.46 3.61
N SER A 153 14.12 -1.05 3.73
CA SER A 153 13.47 -1.30 5.02
C SER A 153 14.15 -2.38 5.84
N LEU A 154 14.61 -3.46 5.21
CA LEU A 154 15.31 -4.56 5.88
C LEU A 154 16.77 -4.18 6.21
N SER A 155 17.44 -3.40 5.36
CA SER A 155 18.81 -2.94 5.61
C SER A 155 18.90 -1.98 6.81
N LEU A 156 17.89 -1.12 7.02
CA LEU A 156 17.82 -0.22 8.19
C LEU A 156 17.60 -0.94 9.53
N GLU A 157 16.95 -2.12 9.54
CA GLU A 157 16.76 -2.91 10.75
C GLU A 157 17.99 -3.77 11.12
N SER A 158 18.87 -4.06 10.15
CA SER A 158 20.11 -4.80 10.39
C SER A 158 21.10 -4.06 11.31
N GLU A 159 20.99 -2.73 11.42
CA GLU A 159 21.86 -1.91 12.27
C GLU A 159 21.42 -1.83 13.74
N LEU A 160 20.21 -2.29 14.10
CA LEU A 160 19.65 -2.11 15.45
C LEU A 160 19.00 -3.36 16.09
N GLY A 161 18.97 -4.52 15.40
CA GLY A 161 18.13 -5.69 15.77
C GLY A 161 16.62 -5.37 15.60
N PRO A 162 15.66 -6.32 15.57
CA PRO A 162 15.63 -7.79 15.64
C PRO A 162 15.41 -8.43 14.25
N ALA A 163 16.11 -7.93 13.22
CA ALA A 163 16.04 -8.45 11.86
C ALA A 163 16.26 -9.97 11.77
N ASP A 164 17.06 -10.55 12.66
CA ASP A 164 17.34 -11.98 12.67
C ASP A 164 16.09 -12.86 12.89
N GLN A 165 15.09 -12.44 13.67
CA GLN A 165 13.87 -13.24 13.91
C GLN A 165 12.90 -13.18 12.72
N TYR A 166 12.81 -12.03 12.06
CA TYR A 166 12.09 -11.85 10.80
C TYR A 166 12.72 -12.63 9.65
N LEU A 167 14.06 -12.61 9.58
CA LEU A 167 14.81 -13.40 8.62
C LEU A 167 14.74 -14.90 8.95
N GLU A 168 14.71 -15.30 10.22
CA GLU A 168 14.62 -16.71 10.63
C GLU A 168 13.28 -17.36 10.31
N SER A 169 12.15 -16.67 10.49
CA SER A 169 10.83 -17.17 10.03
C SER A 169 10.77 -17.31 8.51
N ILE A 170 11.31 -16.35 7.77
CA ILE A 170 11.50 -16.45 6.32
C ILE A 170 12.46 -17.61 5.97
N ARG A 171 13.45 -17.96 6.80
CA ARG A 171 14.40 -19.06 6.55
C ARG A 171 13.89 -20.45 6.95
N ALA A 172 12.97 -20.57 7.91
CA ALA A 172 12.64 -21.84 8.57
C ALA A 172 11.77 -22.80 7.75
N ASN A 173 11.11 -22.34 6.68
CA ASN A 173 10.16 -23.14 5.89
C ASN A 173 10.75 -23.94 4.71
N ASP A 174 12.07 -24.03 4.56
CA ASP A 174 12.69 -24.88 3.52
C ASP A 174 13.57 -25.96 4.18
N GLU A 175 13.00 -27.14 4.45
CA GLU A 175 13.79 -28.39 4.49
C GLU A 175 14.18 -28.75 3.04
N ASP A 176 15.08 -27.97 2.43
CA ASP A 176 15.73 -28.36 1.18
C ASP A 176 17.02 -29.13 1.50
N PRO A 177 17.33 -30.22 0.76
CA PRO A 177 18.42 -31.12 1.07
C PRO A 177 19.78 -30.41 1.00
N ALA A 178 20.67 -30.75 1.93
CA ALA A 178 21.98 -30.14 2.15
C ALA A 178 22.72 -29.77 0.84
N ALA A 179 22.89 -28.48 0.60
CA ALA A 179 23.67 -27.96 -0.51
C ALA A 179 25.16 -28.37 -0.36
N LYS A 180 25.75 -28.88 -1.46
CA LYS A 180 27.17 -29.18 -1.56
C LYS A 180 28.00 -27.90 -1.42
N GLU A 181 28.90 -27.90 -0.45
CA GLU A 181 29.87 -26.82 -0.20
C GLU A 181 30.81 -26.60 -1.38
N PHE A 182 30.97 -25.33 -1.77
CA PHE A 182 32.20 -24.85 -2.40
C PHE A 182 32.93 -23.95 -1.41
N ALA A 183 34.22 -24.20 -1.25
CA ALA A 183 35.05 -23.75 -0.12
C ALA A 183 35.15 -22.23 0.04
N SER A 184 35.55 -21.88 1.26
CA SER A 184 35.46 -20.62 2.00
C SER A 184 36.44 -19.51 1.60
N SER A 185 35.99 -18.25 1.73
CA SER A 185 36.74 -17.17 2.42
C SER A 185 35.93 -15.85 2.49
N GLY A 186 35.75 -15.31 3.69
CA GLY A 186 35.14 -13.98 3.96
C GLY A 186 33.80 -14.05 4.73
N PRO A 187 33.36 -13.01 5.47
CA PRO A 187 32.30 -13.12 6.48
C PRO A 187 30.90 -13.30 5.86
N THR A 188 30.56 -14.54 5.52
CA THR A 188 29.31 -14.96 4.85
C THR A 188 28.14 -15.20 5.82
N LYS A 189 27.86 -14.28 6.74
CA LYS A 189 26.65 -14.37 7.58
C LYS A 189 25.58 -13.34 7.25
N LEU A 190 25.95 -12.11 6.88
CA LEU A 190 24.98 -11.06 6.51
C LEU A 190 24.31 -11.33 5.14
N LEU A 191 25.09 -11.76 4.14
CA LEU A 191 24.62 -11.97 2.77
C LEU A 191 23.59 -13.12 2.62
N ASN A 192 23.65 -14.17 3.46
CA ASN A 192 22.74 -15.32 3.31
C ASN A 192 21.31 -15.02 3.77
N GLY A 193 21.13 -14.08 4.70
CA GLY A 193 19.82 -13.66 5.19
C GLY A 193 19.06 -12.80 4.20
N GLU A 194 19.73 -11.77 3.72
CA GLU A 194 19.21 -10.82 2.74
C GLU A 194 18.93 -11.52 1.41
N LEU A 195 19.79 -12.45 0.98
CA LEU A 195 19.60 -13.23 -0.25
C LEU A 195 18.38 -14.15 -0.18
N LYS A 196 18.10 -14.78 0.98
CA LYS A 196 16.92 -15.65 1.16
C LYS A 196 15.61 -14.86 1.27
N SER A 197 15.62 -13.70 1.94
CA SER A 197 14.48 -12.79 1.95
C SER A 197 14.21 -12.16 0.59
N ALA A 198 15.27 -11.78 -0.13
CA ALA A 198 15.17 -11.36 -1.53
C ALA A 198 14.63 -12.49 -2.42
N GLN A 199 15.00 -13.75 -2.17
CA GLN A 199 14.45 -14.91 -2.88
C GLN A 199 12.97 -15.13 -2.61
N LYS A 200 12.48 -15.05 -1.36
CA LYS A 200 11.04 -15.17 -1.09
C LYS A 200 10.24 -13.99 -1.64
N LEU A 201 10.75 -12.77 -1.51
CA LEU A 201 10.15 -11.59 -2.15
C LEU A 201 10.15 -11.70 -3.68
N SER A 202 11.16 -12.36 -4.29
CA SER A 202 11.19 -12.60 -5.74
C SER A 202 10.10 -13.57 -6.23
N ARG A 203 9.44 -14.32 -5.34
CA ARG A 203 8.28 -15.15 -5.68
C ARG A 203 7.01 -14.33 -5.86
N VAL A 204 6.96 -13.12 -5.31
CA VAL A 204 5.84 -12.18 -5.42
C VAL A 204 6.00 -11.41 -6.73
N HIS A 205 5.03 -11.52 -7.62
CA HIS A 205 5.10 -10.89 -8.94
C HIS A 205 4.04 -9.80 -9.04
N PHE A 206 4.44 -8.54 -9.10
CA PHE A 206 3.51 -7.45 -9.41
C PHE A 206 3.76 -6.96 -10.83
N ALA A 207 2.79 -7.18 -11.72
CA ALA A 207 2.86 -6.64 -13.06
C ALA A 207 2.83 -5.09 -13.02
N SER A 208 3.72 -4.46 -13.78
CA SER A 208 3.79 -2.99 -13.91
C SER A 208 2.54 -2.40 -14.57
N ALA A 209 1.85 -3.20 -15.39
CA ALA A 209 0.59 -2.87 -16.03
C ALA A 209 -0.35 -4.08 -15.88
N ALA A 210 -0.97 -4.21 -14.71
CA ALA A 210 -1.68 -5.42 -14.36
C ALA A 210 -3.17 -5.34 -14.66
N THR A 211 -3.68 -6.30 -15.42
CA THR A 211 -5.07 -6.38 -15.90
C THR A 211 -6.11 -6.71 -14.82
N TRP A 212 -5.73 -6.85 -13.55
CA TRP A 212 -6.65 -7.21 -12.46
C TRP A 212 -7.75 -6.18 -12.19
N CYS A 213 -7.57 -4.92 -12.60
CA CYS A 213 -8.64 -3.92 -12.51
C CYS A 213 -9.70 -4.10 -13.62
N GLN A 214 -9.48 -5.00 -14.57
CA GLN A 214 -10.26 -5.15 -15.81
C GLN A 214 -11.32 -6.25 -15.78
N ALA A 215 -11.58 -6.89 -14.62
CA ALA A 215 -12.36 -8.13 -14.56
C ALA A 215 -13.73 -8.11 -15.27
N ASN A 216 -14.33 -6.94 -15.55
CA ASN A 216 -15.58 -6.85 -16.30
C ASN A 216 -15.73 -5.65 -17.27
N LYS A 217 -14.69 -4.83 -17.48
CA LYS A 217 -14.72 -3.72 -18.43
C LYS A 217 -13.32 -3.43 -19.00
N PRO A 218 -13.19 -3.05 -20.28
CA PRO A 218 -11.95 -2.52 -20.82
C PRO A 218 -11.70 -1.13 -20.22
N MET A 219 -11.16 -1.07 -19.00
CA MET A 219 -10.46 0.13 -18.54
C MET A 219 -9.04 0.08 -19.08
N THR A 220 -8.73 1.02 -19.97
CA THR A 220 -7.37 1.29 -20.41
C THR A 220 -6.55 1.73 -19.20
N HIS A 221 -5.53 0.94 -18.82
CA HIS A 221 -4.55 1.21 -17.75
C HIS A 221 -3.85 2.57 -17.82
N THR A 222 -4.07 3.30 -18.91
CA THR A 222 -3.41 4.54 -19.32
C THR A 222 -4.15 5.82 -18.95
N HIS A 223 -5.30 5.75 -18.26
CA HIS A 223 -6.06 6.95 -17.91
C HIS A 223 -6.30 7.05 -16.40
N ALA A 224 -6.06 8.26 -15.88
CA ALA A 224 -6.38 8.66 -14.51
C ALA A 224 -7.81 8.21 -14.12
N PRO A 225 -8.06 7.92 -12.84
CA PRO A 225 -9.41 7.58 -12.40
C PRO A 225 -10.34 8.73 -12.79
N ALA A 226 -11.51 8.40 -13.33
CA ALA A 226 -12.47 9.41 -13.77
C ALA A 226 -13.54 9.63 -12.71
N THR A 227 -13.86 8.59 -11.94
CA THR A 227 -14.94 8.59 -10.96
C THR A 227 -14.48 8.09 -9.59
N PRO A 228 -15.23 8.40 -8.51
CA PRO A 228 -14.97 7.81 -7.19
C PRO A 228 -15.11 6.29 -7.20
N ASN A 229 -15.98 5.75 -8.07
CA ASN A 229 -16.13 4.32 -8.24
C ASN A 229 -14.88 3.67 -8.84
N ASP A 230 -14.14 4.38 -9.70
CA ASP A 230 -12.86 3.89 -10.23
C ASP A 230 -11.80 3.80 -9.13
N LEU A 231 -11.78 4.77 -8.21
CA LEU A 231 -10.92 4.74 -7.03
C LEU A 231 -11.27 3.56 -6.12
N ALA A 232 -12.55 3.37 -5.80
CA ALA A 232 -13.01 2.26 -4.97
C ALA A 232 -12.69 0.89 -5.61
N ASN A 233 -12.97 0.74 -6.91
CA ASN A 233 -12.61 -0.46 -7.67
C ASN A 233 -11.09 -0.70 -7.66
N TRP A 234 -10.29 0.36 -7.78
CA TRP A 234 -8.84 0.22 -7.73
C TRP A 234 -8.38 -0.29 -6.37
N VAL A 235 -8.93 0.22 -5.27
CA VAL A 235 -8.62 -0.26 -3.92
C VAL A 235 -8.99 -1.74 -3.79
N ASP A 236 -10.23 -2.09 -4.10
CA ASP A 236 -10.73 -3.46 -3.98
C ASP A 236 -9.90 -4.45 -4.79
N ARG A 237 -9.61 -4.13 -6.06
CA ARG A 237 -8.83 -5.01 -6.94
C ARG A 237 -7.36 -5.08 -6.56
N SER A 238 -6.78 -3.99 -6.10
CA SER A 238 -5.39 -3.99 -5.62
C SER A 238 -5.26 -4.84 -4.37
N LEU A 239 -6.21 -4.74 -3.43
CA LEU A 239 -6.23 -5.57 -2.22
C LEU A 239 -6.42 -7.05 -2.55
N ALA A 240 -7.37 -7.37 -3.44
CA ALA A 240 -7.58 -8.75 -3.90
C ALA A 240 -6.30 -9.34 -4.50
N TYR A 241 -5.64 -8.59 -5.40
CA TYR A 241 -4.43 -9.05 -6.02
C TYR A 241 -3.25 -9.18 -5.07
N ILE A 242 -3.10 -8.24 -4.13
CA ILE A 242 -2.10 -8.34 -3.06
C ILE A 242 -2.33 -9.63 -2.27
N GLY A 243 -3.58 -9.93 -1.91
CA GLY A 243 -3.92 -11.19 -1.26
C GLY A 243 -3.48 -12.41 -2.08
N GLU A 244 -3.85 -12.48 -3.36
CA GLU A 244 -3.49 -13.56 -4.28
C GLU A 244 -1.96 -13.75 -4.42
N GLU A 245 -1.19 -12.67 -4.48
CA GLU A 245 0.28 -12.77 -4.58
C GLU A 245 0.93 -13.11 -3.23
N LEU A 246 0.36 -12.65 -2.10
CA LEU A 246 0.85 -13.01 -0.77
C LEU A 246 0.51 -14.46 -0.39
N GLU A 247 -0.54 -15.05 -0.94
CA GLU A 247 -0.79 -16.50 -0.82
C GLU A 247 0.36 -17.34 -1.39
N ARG A 248 1.11 -16.82 -2.37
CA ARG A 248 2.30 -17.49 -2.94
C ARG A 248 3.55 -17.32 -2.10
N PHE A 249 3.50 -16.47 -1.08
CA PHE A 249 4.59 -16.27 -0.13
C PHE A 249 4.64 -17.39 0.92
N VAL A 250 3.47 -18.01 1.20
CA VAL A 250 3.28 -19.19 2.07
C VAL A 250 3.85 -20.44 1.38
#